data_AF-E1VIC4-F1
#
_entry.id   AF-E1VIC4-F1
#
_cell.length_a   1.000
_cell.length_b   1.000
_cell.length_c   1.000
_cell.angle_alpha   90.00
_cell.angle_beta   90.00
_cell.angle_gamma   90.00
#
_symmetry.space_group_name_H-M   'P 1'
#
loop_
_entity.id
_entity.type
_entity.pdbx_description
1 polymer ?
#
loop_
_entity_poly.entity_id
_entity_poly.type
_entity_poly.pdbx_seq_one_letter_code
_entity_poly.pdbx_strand_id
1 'polypeptide(L)'
;MIPMVQVDVFWAYGWGASLAVAGGKMLLAEKKPFESEFFVKTLLFLSLFWAPTGMLLLIRHPSWETMQVAENFSSMSEWLILAFGLTNITQGIVGFWVGLKLLEKGHHYLAHLNWLLGYFGMFFILLYGWDGLGYDRFLYDRDMLPGSPAWTAGAGTGGTVMGALSSLVTLLTSGVAITLYIDGLWLIPPFALLVCSWFRRNGSELSYVSMVLKYIAGVFVLGFGSAAVSAVCVAYTGEILGVANNIARAQGLAEANTAMHILSYFIGLPLSFALLYALVFRPGMPGHRLLTGLTSDGAGRSICIQPVRLQAA
;
A
#
# COMPACT_ATOMS: atom_id res chain seq x y z
N MET A 1 -2.48 -23.38 -11.06
CA MET A 1 -2.75 -22.71 -9.78
C MET A 1 -2.01 -21.38 -9.84
N ILE A 2 -2.72 -20.27 -10.07
CA ILE A 2 -2.10 -18.94 -10.13
C ILE A 2 -1.74 -18.57 -8.68
N PRO A 3 -0.51 -18.12 -8.39
CA PRO A 3 -0.16 -17.74 -7.04
C PRO A 3 -1.05 -16.58 -6.56
N MET A 4 -1.62 -16.74 -5.37
CA MET A 4 -2.28 -15.68 -4.62
C MET A 4 -1.34 -14.47 -4.51
N VAL A 5 -1.84 -13.28 -4.87
CA VAL A 5 -1.09 -12.04 -4.64
C VAL A 5 -1.49 -11.51 -3.27
N GLN A 6 -0.65 -11.73 -2.26
CA GLN A 6 -0.86 -11.20 -0.92
C GLN A 6 -0.75 -9.67 -0.94
N VAL A 7 -1.83 -8.96 -0.62
CA VAL A 7 -1.88 -7.49 -0.63
C VAL A 7 -1.11 -6.91 0.57
N ASP A 8 -1.10 -7.63 1.69
CA ASP A 8 -0.55 -7.19 2.97
C ASP A 8 0.97 -7.01 2.95
N VAL A 9 1.68 -7.68 2.04
CA VAL A 9 3.14 -7.49 1.88
C VAL A 9 3.48 -6.05 1.53
N PHE A 10 2.65 -5.42 0.69
CA PHE A 10 2.83 -4.03 0.27
C PHE A 10 2.44 -3.06 1.38
N TRP A 11 1.40 -3.41 2.14
CA TRP A 11 0.95 -2.61 3.27
C TRP A 11 1.96 -2.66 4.43
N ALA A 12 2.45 -3.84 4.78
CA ALA A 12 3.54 -4.07 5.73
C ALA A 12 4.77 -3.24 5.37
N TYR A 13 5.18 -3.30 4.10
CA TYR A 13 6.28 -2.51 3.57
C TYR A 13 6.05 -1.02 3.79
N GLY A 14 4.86 -0.52 3.45
CA GLY A 14 4.44 0.87 3.64
C GLY A 14 4.57 1.31 5.11
N TRP A 15 4.16 0.47 6.06
CA TRP A 15 4.29 0.77 7.49
C TRP A 15 5.74 0.94 7.93
N GLY A 16 6.59 -0.06 7.62
CA GLY A 16 7.99 -0.01 8.01
C GLY A 16 8.74 1.16 7.37
N ALA A 17 8.48 1.42 6.09
CA ALA A 17 9.07 2.55 5.37
C ALA A 17 8.62 3.90 5.96
N SER A 18 7.35 4.02 6.37
CA SER A 18 6.82 5.22 7.03
C SER A 18 7.50 5.49 8.38
N LEU A 19 7.71 4.43 9.17
CA LEU A 19 8.37 4.51 10.46
C LEU A 19 9.86 4.90 10.33
N ALA A 20 10.56 4.40 9.31
CA ALA A 20 11.93 4.84 9.01
C ALA A 20 11.98 6.35 8.69
N VAL A 21 11.07 6.83 7.84
CA VAL A 21 10.95 8.26 7.51
C VAL A 21 10.64 9.12 8.74
N ALA A 22 9.74 8.65 9.61
CA ALA A 22 9.42 9.34 10.86
C ALA A 22 10.62 9.40 11.83
N GLY A 23 11.44 8.35 11.86
CA GLY A 23 12.68 8.29 12.64
C GLY A 23 13.73 9.33 12.18
N GLY A 24 13.78 9.61 10.89
CA GLY A 24 14.46 10.80 10.33
C GLY A 24 15.90 11.00 10.80
N LYS A 25 16.23 12.22 11.24
CA LYS A 25 17.59 12.61 11.66
C LYS A 25 18.05 11.85 12.91
N MET A 26 17.13 11.58 13.84
CA MET A 26 17.45 10.82 15.05
C MET A 26 17.85 9.38 14.72
N LEU A 27 17.11 8.72 13.82
CA LEU A 27 17.48 7.38 13.34
C LEU A 27 18.86 7.38 12.66
N LEU A 28 19.18 8.41 11.88
CA LEU A 28 20.50 8.55 11.23
C LEU A 28 21.65 8.81 12.21
N ALA A 29 21.36 9.32 13.42
CA ALA A 29 22.37 9.52 14.45
C ALA A 29 22.75 8.22 15.19
N GLU A 30 21.96 7.15 15.03
CA GLU A 30 22.21 5.86 15.66
C GLU A 30 23.38 5.13 15.01
N LYS A 31 24.40 4.76 15.80
CA LYS A 31 25.55 3.98 15.30
C LYS A 31 25.15 2.61 14.78
N LYS A 32 24.08 2.04 15.35
CA LYS A 32 23.55 0.73 14.99
C LYS A 32 22.03 0.81 14.82
N PRO A 33 21.54 1.21 13.64
CA PRO A 33 20.11 1.48 13.42
C PRO A 33 19.19 0.30 13.74
N PHE A 34 19.65 -0.95 13.53
CA PHE A 34 18.89 -2.16 13.85
C PHE A 34 18.90 -2.57 15.33
N GLU A 35 19.72 -1.93 16.16
CA GLU A 35 19.70 -2.09 17.63
C GLU A 35 19.01 -0.88 18.30
N SER A 36 18.57 0.11 17.51
CA SER A 36 17.97 1.36 18.01
C SER A 36 16.54 1.17 18.52
N GLU A 37 16.08 2.11 19.35
CA GLU A 37 14.68 2.13 19.80
C GLU A 37 13.69 2.23 18.64
N PHE A 38 14.08 2.85 17.52
CA PHE A 38 13.23 3.01 16.34
C PHE A 38 12.95 1.67 15.67
N PHE A 39 14.00 0.88 15.45
CA PHE A 39 13.83 -0.44 14.83
C PHE A 39 13.12 -1.41 15.77
N VAL A 40 13.48 -1.43 17.06
CA VAL A 40 12.82 -2.32 18.04
C VAL A 40 11.34 -1.99 18.16
N LYS A 41 10.96 -0.71 18.27
CA LYS A 41 9.54 -0.31 18.30
C LYS A 41 8.81 -0.61 16.99
N THR A 42 9.49 -0.49 15.85
CA THR A 42 8.94 -0.90 14.55
C THR A 42 8.67 -2.40 14.52
N LEU A 43 9.62 -3.22 14.98
CA LEU A 43 9.46 -4.67 15.05
C LEU A 43 8.31 -5.07 15.99
N LEU A 44 8.22 -4.43 17.16
CA LEU A 44 7.13 -4.65 18.11
C LEU A 44 5.77 -4.24 17.50
N PHE A 45 5.70 -3.10 16.81
CA PHE A 45 4.51 -2.69 16.08
C PHE A 45 4.09 -3.74 15.05
N LEU A 46 5.04 -4.18 14.21
CA LEU A 46 4.79 -5.19 13.18
C LEU A 46 4.33 -6.52 13.76
N SER A 47 4.96 -6.97 14.86
CA SER A 47 4.73 -8.30 15.43
C SER A 47 3.49 -8.37 16.33
N LEU A 48 3.19 -7.30 17.07
CA LEU A 48 2.12 -7.28 18.08
C LEU A 48 0.82 -6.65 17.58
N PHE A 49 0.89 -5.80 16.55
CA PHE A 49 -0.29 -5.09 16.04
C PHE A 49 -0.59 -5.49 14.60
N TRP A 50 0.35 -5.29 13.68
CA TRP A 50 0.10 -5.49 12.25
C TRP A 50 -0.09 -6.96 11.83
N ALA A 51 0.86 -7.83 12.18
CA ALA A 51 0.76 -9.23 11.78
C ALA A 51 -0.48 -9.91 12.39
N PRO A 52 -0.83 -9.71 13.68
CA PRO A 52 -2.06 -10.25 14.24
C PRO A 52 -3.34 -9.77 13.56
N THR A 53 -3.44 -8.50 13.15
CA THR A 53 -4.63 -8.00 12.43
C THR A 53 -4.76 -8.65 11.05
N GLY A 54 -3.67 -8.76 10.29
CA GLY A 54 -3.71 -9.48 9.00
C GLY A 54 -4.08 -10.96 9.18
N MET A 55 -3.54 -11.62 10.22
CA MET A 55 -3.90 -13.01 10.52
C MET A 55 -5.38 -13.14 10.91
N LEU A 56 -5.94 -12.16 11.63
CA LEU A 56 -7.35 -12.15 11.98
C LEU A 56 -8.25 -12.04 10.75
N LEU A 57 -7.90 -11.16 9.79
CA LEU A 57 -8.58 -11.06 8.50
C LEU A 57 -8.51 -12.37 7.73
N LEU A 58 -7.33 -12.98 7.63
CA LEU A 58 -7.15 -14.27 6.95
C LEU A 58 -8.02 -15.38 7.58
N ILE A 59 -8.13 -15.41 8.91
CA ILE A 59 -8.94 -16.41 9.62
C ILE A 59 -10.44 -16.16 9.42
N ARG A 60 -10.89 -14.90 9.50
CA ARG A 60 -12.31 -14.55 9.45
C ARG A 60 -12.87 -14.47 8.04
N HIS A 61 -12.05 -14.01 7.09
CA HIS A 61 -12.42 -13.71 5.73
C HIS A 61 -11.41 -14.30 4.72
N PRO A 62 -11.15 -15.62 4.77
CA PRO A 62 -10.11 -16.26 3.95
C PRO A 62 -10.33 -16.07 2.45
N SER A 63 -11.59 -16.10 1.99
CA SER A 63 -11.90 -15.87 0.59
C SER A 63 -11.55 -14.45 0.19
N TRP A 64 -11.93 -13.45 0.99
CA TRP A 64 -11.65 -12.05 0.70
C TRP A 64 -10.15 -11.74 0.75
N GLU A 65 -9.46 -12.17 1.81
CA GLU A 65 -8.04 -11.89 2.04
C GLU A 65 -7.14 -12.45 0.95
N THR A 66 -7.54 -13.60 0.39
CA THR A 66 -6.80 -14.25 -0.70
C THR A 66 -7.23 -13.76 -2.09
N MET A 67 -8.00 -12.67 -2.18
CA MET A 67 -8.60 -12.18 -3.43
C MET A 67 -9.37 -13.30 -4.13
N GLN A 68 -10.27 -13.94 -3.40
CA GLN A 68 -11.18 -15.00 -3.82
C GLN A 68 -10.49 -16.26 -4.37
N VAL A 69 -9.22 -16.50 -4.03
CA VAL A 69 -8.47 -17.69 -4.47
C VAL A 69 -8.74 -18.88 -3.56
N ALA A 70 -8.77 -18.69 -2.24
CA ALA A 70 -9.10 -19.73 -1.28
C ALA A 70 -10.62 -19.74 -1.02
N GLU A 71 -11.23 -20.92 -0.96
CA GLU A 71 -12.67 -21.00 -0.69
C GLU A 71 -13.00 -20.80 0.78
N ASN A 72 -12.12 -21.29 1.65
CA ASN A 72 -12.24 -21.24 3.10
C ASN A 72 -10.87 -21.46 3.75
N PHE A 73 -10.77 -21.25 5.06
CA PHE A 73 -9.51 -21.33 5.77
C PHE A 73 -8.87 -22.74 5.68
N SER A 74 -9.68 -23.79 5.78
CA SER A 74 -9.20 -25.19 5.68
C SER A 74 -8.72 -25.60 4.28
N SER A 75 -9.04 -24.84 3.24
CA SER A 75 -8.57 -25.10 1.87
C SER A 75 -7.14 -24.58 1.62
N MET A 76 -6.59 -23.79 2.54
CA MET A 76 -5.25 -23.21 2.43
C MET A 76 -4.21 -24.14 3.05
N SER A 77 -3.02 -24.20 2.42
CA SER A 77 -1.87 -24.88 3.03
C SER A 77 -1.41 -24.14 4.28
N GLU A 78 -1.01 -24.89 5.31
CA GLU A 78 -0.43 -24.37 6.55
C GLU A 78 0.83 -23.54 6.26
N TRP A 79 1.61 -23.91 5.25
CA TRP A 79 2.78 -23.14 4.82
C TRP A 79 2.41 -21.77 4.25
N LEU A 80 1.26 -21.66 3.57
CA LEU A 80 0.77 -20.38 3.07
C LEU A 80 0.35 -19.48 4.23
N ILE A 81 -0.34 -20.04 5.22
CA ILE A 81 -0.77 -19.32 6.44
C ILE A 81 0.44 -18.85 7.24
N LEU A 82 1.45 -19.70 7.44
CA LEU A 82 2.70 -19.34 8.12
C LEU A 82 3.49 -18.29 7.33
N ALA A 83 3.59 -18.46 6.02
CA ALA A 83 4.25 -17.50 5.14
C ALA A 83 3.55 -16.13 5.21
N PHE A 84 2.22 -16.11 5.22
CA PHE A 84 1.43 -14.88 5.33
C PHE A 84 1.77 -14.09 6.60
N GLY A 85 1.82 -14.74 7.76
CA GLY A 85 2.20 -14.08 9.01
C GLY A 85 3.66 -13.59 9.00
N LEU A 86 4.57 -14.40 8.44
CA LEU A 86 5.99 -14.07 8.35
C LEU A 86 6.26 -12.89 7.39
N THR A 87 5.57 -12.85 6.25
CA THR A 87 5.73 -11.79 5.25
C THR A 87 5.23 -10.44 5.80
N ASN A 88 4.17 -10.43 6.61
CA ASN A 88 3.70 -9.20 7.26
C ASN A 88 4.75 -8.53 8.16
N ILE A 89 5.65 -9.32 8.76
CA ILE A 89 6.75 -8.77 9.57
C ILE A 89 7.95 -8.45 8.70
N THR A 90 8.40 -9.44 7.91
CA THR A 90 9.64 -9.32 7.12
C THR A 90 9.56 -8.21 6.06
N GLN A 91 8.40 -8.01 5.42
CA GLN A 91 8.24 -6.94 4.44
C GLN A 91 8.22 -5.55 5.08
N GLY A 92 7.70 -5.43 6.31
CA GLY A 92 7.85 -4.22 7.11
C GLY A 92 9.31 -3.93 7.47
N ILE A 93 10.09 -4.96 7.82
CA ILE A 93 11.54 -4.82 8.04
C ILE A 93 12.25 -4.34 6.77
N VAL A 94 11.92 -4.91 5.61
CA VAL A 94 12.48 -4.48 4.32
C VAL A 94 12.10 -3.03 4.02
N GLY A 95 10.84 -2.64 4.22
CA GLY A 95 10.38 -1.26 4.03
C GLY A 95 11.15 -0.28 4.92
N PHE A 96 11.35 -0.62 6.20
CA PHE A 96 12.16 0.17 7.12
C PHE A 96 13.61 0.30 6.64
N TRP A 97 14.23 -0.82 6.24
CA TRP A 97 15.61 -0.84 5.77
C TRP A 97 15.82 -0.01 4.50
N VAL A 98 14.93 -0.14 3.51
CA VAL A 98 15.00 0.67 2.28
C VAL A 98 14.81 2.15 2.61
N GLY A 99 13.86 2.49 3.49
CA GLY A 99 13.67 3.85 3.99
C GLY A 99 14.95 4.41 4.62
N LEU A 100 15.58 3.65 5.53
CA LEU A 100 16.85 4.00 6.13
C LEU A 100 17.95 4.22 5.08
N LYS A 101 18.09 3.33 4.09
CA LYS A 101 19.09 3.47 3.02
C LYS A 101 18.88 4.71 2.15
N LEU A 102 17.63 5.11 1.92
CA LEU A 102 17.33 6.36 1.21
C LEU A 102 17.69 7.58 2.06
N LEU A 103 17.41 7.54 3.36
CA LEU A 103 17.78 8.61 4.31
C LEU A 103 19.29 8.74 4.48
N GLU A 104 20.04 7.64 4.60
CA GLU A 104 21.51 7.63 4.68
C GLU A 104 22.16 8.28 3.45
N LYS A 105 21.52 8.15 2.27
CA LYS A 105 21.95 8.79 1.02
C LYS A 105 21.49 10.24 0.87
N GLY A 106 20.79 10.80 1.86
CA GLY A 106 20.21 12.16 1.79
C GLY A 106 19.02 12.28 0.83
N HIS A 107 18.47 11.16 0.35
CA HIS A 107 17.36 11.14 -0.60
C HIS A 107 16.00 11.21 0.11
N HIS A 108 15.78 12.25 0.92
CA HIS A 108 14.60 12.39 1.78
C HIS A 108 13.27 12.30 1.02
N TYR A 109 13.17 12.96 -0.14
CA TYR A 109 11.94 12.90 -0.95
C TYR A 109 11.67 11.48 -1.49
N LEU A 110 12.72 10.78 -1.93
CA LEU A 110 12.57 9.39 -2.37
C LEU A 110 12.17 8.47 -1.21
N ALA A 111 12.62 8.74 0.02
CA ALA A 111 12.16 8.01 1.19
C ALA A 111 10.64 8.19 1.43
N HIS A 112 10.09 9.37 1.15
CA HIS A 112 8.64 9.56 1.16
C HIS A 112 7.92 8.82 0.02
N LEU A 113 8.47 8.84 -1.19
CA LEU A 113 7.92 8.05 -2.29
C LEU A 113 8.00 6.54 -2.03
N ASN A 114 8.99 6.09 -1.25
CA ASN A 114 9.17 4.68 -0.93
C ASN A 114 8.03 4.10 -0.10
N TRP A 115 7.61 4.75 0.98
CA TRP A 115 6.46 4.24 1.73
C TRP A 115 5.16 4.38 0.94
N LEU A 116 5.04 5.43 0.12
CA LEU A 116 3.91 5.62 -0.77
C LEU A 116 3.81 4.50 -1.82
N LEU A 117 4.95 3.99 -2.30
CA LEU A 117 5.01 2.86 -3.24
C LEU A 117 4.39 1.59 -2.64
N GLY A 118 4.53 1.38 -1.32
CA GLY A 118 3.84 0.30 -0.61
C GLY A 118 2.32 0.44 -0.72
N TYR A 119 1.78 1.60 -0.36
CA TYR A 119 0.33 1.86 -0.50
C TYR A 119 -0.15 1.82 -1.95
N PHE A 120 0.64 2.33 -2.88
CA PHE A 120 0.36 2.23 -4.31
C PHE A 120 0.23 0.76 -4.74
N GLY A 121 1.18 -0.10 -4.39
CA GLY A 121 1.15 -1.52 -4.74
C GLY A 121 -0.09 -2.22 -4.17
N MET A 122 -0.38 -1.97 -2.89
CA MET A 122 -1.57 -2.45 -2.20
C MET A 122 -2.86 -2.07 -2.97
N PHE A 123 -3.08 -0.77 -3.18
CA PHE A 123 -4.28 -0.30 -3.88
C PHE A 123 -4.35 -0.72 -5.35
N PHE A 124 -3.21 -0.83 -6.03
CA PHE A 124 -3.18 -1.25 -7.43
C PHE A 124 -3.64 -2.71 -7.59
N ILE A 125 -3.25 -3.59 -6.66
CA ILE A 125 -3.76 -4.97 -6.64
C ILE A 125 -5.25 -5.01 -6.31
N LEU A 126 -5.70 -4.20 -5.34
CA LEU A 126 -7.12 -4.11 -4.98
C LEU A 126 -7.99 -3.54 -6.10
N LEU A 127 -7.47 -2.62 -6.91
CA LEU A 127 -8.23 -1.97 -7.99
C LEU A 127 -8.16 -2.77 -9.29
N TYR A 128 -6.96 -3.18 -9.71
CA TYR A 128 -6.76 -3.83 -10.99
C TYR A 128 -6.40 -5.31 -10.84
N GLY A 129 -5.53 -5.65 -9.90
CA GLY A 129 -5.06 -7.02 -9.70
C GLY A 129 -4.19 -7.52 -10.85
N TRP A 130 -4.01 -8.83 -10.95
CA TRP A 130 -3.17 -9.48 -11.98
C TRP A 130 -3.91 -9.72 -13.30
N ASP A 131 -5.24 -9.69 -13.30
CA ASP A 131 -6.10 -9.99 -14.46
C ASP A 131 -7.14 -8.90 -14.76
N GLY A 132 -7.03 -7.74 -14.10
CA GLY A 132 -7.94 -6.61 -14.30
C GLY A 132 -9.27 -6.73 -13.56
N LEU A 133 -9.42 -7.71 -12.66
CA LEU A 133 -10.63 -7.95 -11.85
C LEU A 133 -10.41 -7.71 -10.35
N GLY A 134 -9.35 -6.98 -9.96
CA GLY A 134 -9.05 -6.66 -8.56
C GLY A 134 -10.25 -6.05 -7.83
N TYR A 135 -10.82 -4.97 -8.39
CA TYR A 135 -11.92 -4.27 -7.73
C TYR A 135 -13.19 -5.13 -7.62
N ASP A 136 -13.46 -5.97 -8.62
CA ASP A 136 -14.61 -6.87 -8.61
C ASP A 136 -14.47 -7.94 -7.52
N ARG A 137 -13.25 -8.42 -7.25
CA ARG A 137 -12.99 -9.34 -6.13
C ARG A 137 -13.04 -8.67 -4.77
N PHE A 138 -12.48 -7.46 -4.68
CA PHE A 138 -12.41 -6.68 -3.45
C PHE A 138 -13.80 -6.27 -2.95
N LEU A 139 -14.69 -5.89 -3.87
CA LEU A 139 -16.06 -5.50 -3.56
C LEU A 139 -17.00 -6.70 -3.28
N TYR A 140 -16.52 -7.92 -3.50
CA TYR A 140 -17.30 -9.14 -3.25
C TYR A 140 -16.99 -9.71 -1.87
N ASP A 141 -17.98 -9.73 -0.98
CA ASP A 141 -17.88 -10.42 0.31
C ASP A 141 -18.75 -11.69 0.30
N ARG A 142 -18.07 -12.84 0.23
CA ARG A 142 -18.69 -14.17 0.24
C ARG A 142 -19.25 -14.52 1.63
N ASP A 143 -18.70 -13.92 2.69
CA ASP A 143 -18.97 -14.31 4.07
C ASP A 143 -20.19 -13.56 4.65
N MET A 144 -20.82 -12.66 3.88
CA MET A 144 -22.00 -11.90 4.32
C MET A 144 -23.27 -12.75 4.49
N LEU A 145 -23.44 -13.80 3.69
CA LEU A 145 -24.63 -14.67 3.74
C LEU A 145 -24.21 -16.15 3.69
N PRO A 146 -24.62 -16.97 4.67
CA PRO A 146 -24.42 -18.41 4.61
C PRO A 146 -24.98 -18.99 3.31
N GLY A 147 -24.14 -19.68 2.53
CA GLY A 147 -24.51 -20.23 1.23
C GLY A 147 -24.28 -19.32 0.02
N SER A 148 -23.63 -18.16 0.20
CA SER A 148 -23.20 -17.34 -0.94
C SER A 148 -22.31 -18.13 -1.90
N PRO A 149 -22.52 -18.01 -3.22
CA PRO A 149 -21.75 -18.74 -4.21
C PRO A 149 -20.27 -18.33 -4.17
N ALA A 150 -19.40 -19.12 -4.78
CA ALA A 150 -18.03 -18.68 -5.03
C ALA A 150 -18.04 -17.44 -5.93
N TRP A 151 -17.07 -16.55 -5.74
CA TRP A 151 -16.90 -15.40 -6.63
C TRP A 151 -16.77 -15.87 -8.08
N THR A 152 -17.42 -15.15 -8.98
CA THR A 152 -17.26 -15.27 -10.43
C THR A 152 -17.06 -13.88 -11.01
N ALA A 153 -16.43 -13.79 -12.18
CA ALA A 153 -16.14 -12.49 -12.78
C ALA A 153 -17.43 -11.67 -12.98
N GLY A 154 -17.45 -10.45 -12.43
CA GLY A 154 -18.59 -9.55 -12.45
C GLY A 154 -19.53 -9.71 -11.26
N ALA A 155 -19.33 -10.71 -10.39
CA ALA A 155 -20.18 -10.92 -9.22
C ALA A 155 -20.10 -9.77 -8.20
N GLY A 156 -18.94 -9.12 -8.12
CA GLY A 156 -18.76 -8.00 -7.21
C GLY A 156 -19.37 -6.70 -7.71
N THR A 157 -19.57 -6.51 -9.01
CA THR A 157 -19.93 -5.20 -9.58
C THR A 157 -21.12 -5.23 -10.53
N GLY A 158 -21.65 -6.41 -10.84
CA GLY A 158 -22.65 -6.61 -11.88
C GLY A 158 -22.18 -6.18 -13.28
N GLY A 159 -20.87 -5.97 -13.47
CA GLY A 159 -20.29 -5.46 -14.72
C GLY A 159 -20.63 -4.00 -15.05
N THR A 160 -21.15 -3.23 -14.10
CA THR A 160 -21.58 -1.83 -14.34
C THR A 160 -21.03 -0.87 -13.28
N VAL A 161 -20.93 0.41 -13.62
CA VAL A 161 -20.53 1.46 -12.67
C VAL A 161 -21.53 1.57 -11.51
N MET A 162 -22.83 1.48 -11.79
CA MET A 162 -23.86 1.52 -10.75
C MET A 162 -23.78 0.31 -9.82
N GLY A 163 -23.49 -0.87 -10.37
CA GLY A 163 -23.28 -2.07 -9.57
C GLY A 163 -22.01 -1.97 -8.70
N ALA A 164 -20.93 -1.38 -9.22
CA ALA A 164 -19.74 -1.09 -8.40
C ALA A 164 -20.04 -0.14 -7.23
N LEU A 165 -20.86 0.90 -7.45
CA LEU A 165 -21.28 1.82 -6.39
C LEU A 165 -22.16 1.13 -5.35
N SER A 166 -23.13 0.32 -5.76
CA SER A 166 -23.96 -0.43 -4.82
C SER A 166 -23.12 -1.40 -3.98
N SER A 167 -22.20 -2.11 -4.61
CA SER A 167 -21.34 -3.06 -3.90
C SER A 167 -20.34 -2.39 -2.97
N LEU A 168 -19.88 -1.18 -3.30
CA LEU A 168 -19.10 -0.37 -2.36
C LEU A 168 -19.90 -0.05 -1.09
N VAL A 169 -21.17 0.36 -1.25
CA VAL A 169 -22.05 0.63 -0.10
C VAL A 169 -22.26 -0.65 0.72
N THR A 170 -22.52 -1.78 0.06
CA THR A 170 -22.65 -3.08 0.71
C THR A 170 -21.37 -3.45 1.47
N LEU A 171 -20.21 -3.31 0.83
CA LEU A 171 -18.90 -3.58 1.43
C LEU A 171 -18.70 -2.74 2.69
N LEU A 172 -19.02 -1.45 2.70
CA LEU A 172 -18.83 -0.58 3.88
C LEU A 172 -19.62 -1.02 5.12
N THR A 173 -20.64 -1.86 4.94
CA THR A 173 -21.46 -2.46 6.01
C THR A 173 -21.24 -3.96 6.19
N SER A 174 -20.29 -4.53 5.45
CA SER A 174 -20.02 -5.97 5.41
C SER A 174 -19.27 -6.48 6.65
N GLY A 175 -19.21 -7.81 6.80
CA GLY A 175 -18.41 -8.44 7.86
C GLY A 175 -16.93 -8.10 7.72
N VAL A 176 -16.44 -8.07 6.48
CA VAL A 176 -15.07 -7.63 6.16
C VAL A 176 -14.83 -6.19 6.63
N ALA A 177 -15.71 -5.24 6.30
CA ALA A 177 -15.52 -3.85 6.71
C ALA A 177 -15.58 -3.67 8.23
N ILE A 178 -16.46 -4.39 8.92
CA ILE A 178 -16.50 -4.37 10.39
C ILE A 178 -15.16 -4.85 10.97
N THR A 179 -14.60 -5.95 10.43
CA THR A 179 -13.28 -6.44 10.85
C THR A 179 -12.19 -5.40 10.56
N LEU A 180 -12.18 -4.79 9.37
CA LEU A 180 -11.24 -3.71 9.01
C LEU A 180 -11.37 -2.46 9.91
N TYR A 181 -12.57 -2.10 10.34
CA TYR A 181 -12.76 -0.99 11.28
C TYR A 181 -12.19 -1.32 12.67
N ILE A 182 -12.42 -2.54 13.15
CA ILE A 182 -11.85 -3.02 14.42
C ILE A 182 -10.32 -3.07 14.33
N ASP A 183 -9.78 -3.60 13.23
CA ASP A 183 -8.34 -3.62 12.98
C ASP A 183 -7.78 -2.21 12.90
N GLY A 184 -8.47 -1.28 12.23
CA GLY A 184 -8.11 0.13 12.19
C GLY A 184 -8.04 0.76 13.58
N LEU A 185 -9.01 0.48 14.45
CA LEU A 185 -9.02 0.96 15.84
C LEU A 185 -7.88 0.38 16.68
N TRP A 186 -7.44 -0.85 16.39
CA TRP A 186 -6.31 -1.50 17.06
C TRP A 186 -4.95 -1.02 16.53
N LEU A 187 -4.84 -0.85 15.21
CA LEU A 187 -3.59 -0.63 14.49
C LEU A 187 -3.21 0.85 14.40
N ILE A 188 -4.16 1.73 14.12
CA ILE A 188 -3.89 3.14 13.83
C ILE A 188 -3.36 3.89 15.07
N PRO A 189 -3.89 3.72 16.29
CA PRO A 189 -3.39 4.44 17.45
C PRO A 189 -1.89 4.21 17.75
N PRO A 190 -1.38 2.96 17.89
CA PRO A 190 0.05 2.75 18.16
C PRO A 190 0.92 3.24 17.00
N PHE A 191 0.49 3.07 15.75
CA PHE A 191 1.21 3.60 14.60
C PHE A 191 1.31 5.14 14.64
N ALA A 192 0.17 5.82 14.82
CA ALA A 192 0.11 7.27 14.85
C ALA A 192 0.94 7.84 16.01
N LEU A 193 0.92 7.19 17.17
CA LEU A 193 1.76 7.56 18.31
C LEU A 193 3.25 7.50 17.95
N LEU A 194 3.71 6.41 17.33
CA LEU A 194 5.11 6.28 16.91
C LEU A 194 5.48 7.35 15.87
N VAL A 195 4.74 7.43 14.77
CA VAL A 195 5.02 8.37 13.68
C VAL A 195 5.00 9.82 14.14
N CYS A 196 3.94 10.23 14.83
CA CYS A 196 3.82 11.63 15.25
C CYS A 196 4.83 11.99 16.34
N SER A 197 5.09 11.11 17.31
CA SER A 197 6.08 11.39 18.35
C SER A 197 7.49 11.53 17.76
N TRP A 198 7.86 10.70 16.77
CA TRP A 198 9.17 10.78 16.15
C TRP A 198 9.32 11.99 15.23
N PHE A 199 8.28 12.36 14.47
CA PHE A 199 8.31 13.63 13.73
C PHE A 199 8.42 14.84 14.64
N ARG A 200 7.73 14.85 15.79
CA ARG A 200 7.86 15.91 16.80
C ARG A 200 9.26 16.00 17.38
N ARG A 201 9.86 14.86 17.76
CA ARG A 201 11.24 14.83 18.27
C ARG A 201 12.28 15.26 17.22
N ASN A 202 11.99 15.04 15.94
CA ASN A 202 12.76 15.56 14.79
C ASN A 202 12.46 17.04 14.46
N GLY A 203 11.71 17.76 15.30
CA GLY A 203 11.49 19.20 15.18
C GLY A 203 10.34 19.61 14.27
N SER A 204 9.40 18.71 13.96
CA SER A 204 8.18 19.11 13.23
C SER A 204 7.26 19.98 14.11
N GLU A 205 6.87 21.13 13.58
CA GLU A 205 5.96 22.07 14.24
C GLU A 205 4.48 21.68 14.07
N LEU A 206 4.17 20.74 13.17
CA LEU A 206 2.80 20.31 12.89
C LEU A 206 2.12 19.72 14.12
N SER A 207 0.84 20.00 14.30
CA SER A 207 0.02 19.29 15.29
C SER A 207 -0.09 17.80 14.94
N TYR A 208 -0.37 16.96 15.95
CA TYR A 208 -0.63 15.53 15.75
C TYR A 208 -1.73 15.30 14.71
N VAL A 209 -2.82 16.06 14.80
CA VAL A 209 -3.94 15.99 13.85
C VAL A 209 -3.49 16.31 12.43
N SER A 210 -2.72 17.39 12.24
CA SER A 210 -2.21 17.76 10.92
C SER A 210 -1.26 16.71 10.34
N MET A 211 -0.42 16.08 11.16
CA MET A 211 0.45 14.98 10.72
C MET A 211 -0.38 13.77 10.25
N VAL A 212 -1.36 13.35 11.06
CA VAL A 212 -2.24 12.23 10.73
C VAL A 212 -3.04 12.52 9.45
N LEU A 213 -3.64 13.71 9.33
CA LEU A 213 -4.39 14.10 8.13
C LEU A 213 -3.51 14.12 6.88
N LYS A 214 -2.28 14.64 6.97
CA LYS A 214 -1.34 14.61 5.84
C LYS A 214 -0.92 13.19 5.49
N TYR A 215 -0.71 12.32 6.48
CA TYR A 215 -0.40 10.92 6.26
C TYR A 215 -1.55 10.20 5.55
N ILE A 216 -2.78 10.34 6.07
CA ILE A 216 -4.01 9.80 5.47
C ILE A 216 -4.19 10.32 4.05
N ALA A 217 -3.97 11.62 3.82
CA ALA A 217 -4.01 12.20 2.48
C ALA A 217 -2.93 11.60 1.56
N GLY A 218 -1.71 11.37 2.06
CA GLY A 218 -0.69 10.65 1.32
C GLY A 218 -1.14 9.24 0.93
N VAL A 219 -1.70 8.47 1.87
CA VAL A 219 -2.20 7.11 1.62
C VAL A 219 -3.35 7.11 0.60
N PHE A 220 -4.44 7.83 0.87
CA PHE A 220 -5.68 7.72 0.10
C PHE A 220 -5.76 8.68 -1.09
N VAL A 221 -5.15 9.86 -1.04
CA VAL A 221 -5.17 10.77 -2.19
C VAL A 221 -4.02 10.43 -3.13
N LEU A 222 -2.79 10.34 -2.63
CA LEU A 222 -1.65 10.05 -3.49
C LEU A 222 -1.51 8.56 -3.80
N GLY A 223 -1.59 7.67 -2.81
CA GLY A 223 -1.38 6.24 -3.00
C GLY A 223 -2.52 5.61 -3.82
N PHE A 224 -3.74 5.65 -3.28
CA PHE A 224 -4.93 5.14 -3.97
C PHE A 224 -5.22 5.90 -5.28
N GLY A 225 -5.12 7.23 -5.29
CA GLY A 225 -5.31 8.01 -6.52
C GLY A 225 -4.32 7.65 -7.64
N SER A 226 -3.04 7.47 -7.31
CA SER A 226 -2.02 7.03 -8.28
C SER A 226 -2.28 5.60 -8.78
N ALA A 227 -2.71 4.71 -7.88
CA ALA A 227 -3.10 3.35 -8.22
C ALA A 227 -4.31 3.33 -9.17
N ALA A 228 -5.32 4.16 -8.91
CA ALA A 228 -6.51 4.28 -9.77
C ALA A 228 -6.15 4.79 -11.17
N VAL A 229 -5.35 5.86 -11.27
CA VAL A 229 -4.87 6.37 -12.56
C VAL A 229 -4.09 5.28 -13.30
N SER A 230 -3.22 4.55 -12.60
CA SER A 230 -2.43 3.48 -13.20
C SER A 230 -3.28 2.30 -13.65
N ALA A 231 -4.28 1.89 -12.87
CA ALA A 231 -5.24 0.85 -13.23
C ALA A 231 -6.00 1.21 -14.51
N VAL A 232 -6.46 2.47 -14.61
CA VAL A 232 -7.13 3.00 -15.80
C VAL A 232 -6.18 3.00 -17.00
N CYS A 233 -4.95 3.50 -16.86
CA CYS A 233 -3.97 3.49 -17.94
C CYS A 233 -3.66 2.07 -18.46
N VAL A 234 -3.47 1.10 -17.55
CA VAL A 234 -3.22 -0.30 -17.93
C VAL A 234 -4.45 -0.91 -18.61
N ALA A 235 -5.66 -0.64 -18.10
CA ALA A 235 -6.91 -1.08 -18.71
C ALA A 235 -7.06 -0.59 -20.16
N TYR A 236 -6.95 0.72 -20.38
CA TYR A 236 -7.08 1.31 -21.72
C TYR A 236 -5.96 0.88 -22.66
N THR A 237 -4.74 0.74 -22.15
CA THR A 237 -3.62 0.21 -22.95
C THR A 237 -3.93 -1.21 -23.40
N GLY A 238 -4.49 -2.04 -22.51
CA GLY A 238 -4.95 -3.39 -22.85
C GLY A 238 -6.00 -3.37 -23.96
N GLU A 239 -7.03 -2.53 -23.82
CA GLU A 239 -8.10 -2.39 -24.81
C GLU A 239 -7.55 -1.99 -26.20
N ILE A 240 -6.63 -1.02 -26.25
CA ILE A 240 -5.96 -0.60 -27.50
C ILE A 240 -5.14 -1.75 -28.11
N LEU A 241 -4.53 -2.60 -27.29
CA LEU A 241 -3.80 -3.79 -27.73
C LEU A 241 -4.71 -4.98 -28.07
N GLY A 242 -6.04 -4.81 -28.01
CA GLY A 242 -7.02 -5.86 -28.31
C GLY A 242 -7.30 -6.81 -27.14
N VAL A 243 -6.95 -6.45 -25.91
CA VAL A 243 -7.44 -7.14 -24.72
C VAL A 243 -8.92 -6.78 -24.56
N ALA A 244 -9.79 -7.77 -24.74
CA ALA A 244 -11.22 -7.59 -24.54
C ALA A 244 -11.54 -7.25 -23.07
N ASN A 245 -12.80 -6.88 -22.81
CA ASN A 245 -13.29 -6.59 -21.46
C ASN A 245 -12.88 -7.70 -20.47
N ASN A 246 -12.29 -7.32 -19.33
CA ASN A 246 -11.73 -8.28 -18.36
C ASN A 246 -12.76 -9.28 -17.81
N ILE A 247 -14.02 -8.86 -17.64
CA ILE A 247 -15.11 -9.74 -17.18
C ILE A 247 -15.46 -10.74 -18.27
N ALA A 248 -15.72 -10.26 -19.50
CA ALA A 248 -16.02 -11.13 -20.63
C ALA A 248 -14.89 -12.14 -20.88
N ARG A 249 -13.65 -11.70 -20.76
CA ARG A 249 -12.46 -12.54 -20.85
C ARG A 249 -12.45 -13.64 -19.79
N ALA A 250 -12.65 -13.29 -18.52
CA ALA A 250 -12.65 -14.26 -17.43
C ALA A 250 -13.83 -15.23 -17.49
N GLN A 251 -14.94 -14.84 -18.11
CA GLN A 251 -16.09 -15.71 -18.38
C GLN A 251 -15.91 -16.58 -19.64
N GLY A 252 -14.80 -16.43 -20.38
CA GLY A 252 -14.57 -17.16 -21.63
C GLY A 252 -15.43 -16.68 -22.81
N LEU A 253 -16.06 -15.52 -22.70
CA LEU A 253 -16.86 -14.89 -23.76
C LEU A 253 -16.02 -14.11 -24.77
N ALA A 254 -14.74 -13.89 -24.45
CA ALA A 254 -13.78 -13.23 -25.33
C ALA A 254 -12.42 -13.93 -25.27
N GLU A 255 -11.60 -13.75 -26.31
CA GLU A 255 -10.25 -14.29 -26.35
C GLU A 255 -9.40 -13.80 -25.17
N ALA A 256 -8.60 -14.71 -24.61
CA ALA A 256 -7.82 -14.41 -23.41
C ALA A 256 -6.74 -13.33 -23.64
N ASN A 257 -6.17 -13.27 -24.85
CA ASN A 257 -5.12 -12.33 -25.26
C ASN A 257 -4.08 -12.04 -24.15
N THR A 258 -3.64 -13.09 -23.44
CA THR A 258 -2.84 -12.97 -22.22
C THR A 258 -1.52 -12.25 -22.46
N ALA A 259 -0.90 -12.46 -23.62
CA ALA A 259 0.32 -11.76 -24.01
C ALA A 259 0.10 -10.23 -24.11
N MET A 260 -1.01 -9.79 -24.69
CA MET A 260 -1.37 -8.37 -24.79
C MET A 260 -1.75 -7.79 -23.43
N HIS A 261 -2.40 -8.59 -22.57
CA HIS A 261 -2.68 -8.19 -21.18
C HIS A 261 -1.39 -8.00 -20.38
N ILE A 262 -0.39 -8.87 -20.54
CA ILE A 262 0.91 -8.69 -19.90
C ILE A 262 1.60 -7.44 -20.46
N LEU A 263 1.59 -7.27 -21.78
CA LEU A 263 2.19 -6.12 -22.45
C LEU A 263 1.56 -4.79 -22.01
N SER A 264 0.26 -4.78 -21.68
CA SER A 264 -0.42 -3.59 -21.19
C SER A 264 0.12 -3.10 -19.85
N TYR A 265 0.63 -3.97 -18.97
CA TYR A 265 1.34 -3.52 -17.75
C TYR A 265 2.66 -2.83 -18.11
N PHE A 266 3.44 -3.43 -19.03
CA PHE A 266 4.76 -2.91 -19.42
C PHE A 266 4.69 -1.59 -20.18
N ILE A 267 3.55 -1.26 -20.76
CA ILE A 267 3.33 0.02 -21.45
C ILE A 267 2.53 0.99 -20.56
N GLY A 268 1.41 0.52 -20.01
CA GLY A 268 0.48 1.34 -19.24
C GLY A 268 1.06 1.87 -17.92
N LEU A 269 1.85 1.07 -17.19
CA LEU A 269 2.48 1.53 -15.95
C LEU A 269 3.57 2.59 -16.18
N PRO A 270 4.53 2.43 -17.12
CA PRO A 270 5.47 3.51 -17.41
C PRO A 270 4.79 4.80 -17.88
N LEU A 271 3.74 4.70 -18.71
CA LEU A 271 2.97 5.85 -19.14
C LEU A 271 2.27 6.55 -17.96
N SER A 272 1.62 5.78 -17.08
CA SER A 272 0.97 6.34 -15.89
C SER A 272 1.99 6.98 -14.95
N PHE A 273 3.16 6.37 -14.74
CA PHE A 273 4.22 6.92 -13.91
C PHE A 273 4.82 8.19 -14.50
N ALA A 274 5.02 8.26 -15.81
CA ALA A 274 5.47 9.49 -16.47
C ALA A 274 4.44 10.63 -16.28
N LEU A 275 3.15 10.33 -16.44
CA LEU A 275 2.05 11.27 -16.23
C LEU A 275 1.98 11.74 -14.77
N LEU A 276 1.96 10.81 -13.82
CA LEU A 276 1.90 11.07 -12.39
C LEU A 276 3.13 11.83 -11.91
N TYR A 277 4.32 11.50 -12.41
CA TYR A 277 5.52 12.27 -12.13
C TYR A 277 5.36 13.71 -12.62
N ALA A 278 4.99 13.90 -13.89
CA ALA A 278 4.85 15.24 -14.47
C ALA A 278 3.82 16.11 -13.75
N LEU A 279 2.70 15.53 -13.32
CA LEU A 279 1.56 16.28 -12.77
C LEU A 279 1.49 16.34 -11.24
N VAL A 280 2.03 15.33 -10.54
CA VAL A 280 1.79 15.13 -9.10
C VAL A 280 3.10 15.11 -8.30
N PHE A 281 4.10 14.36 -8.75
CA PHE A 281 5.30 14.07 -7.95
C PHE A 281 6.54 14.88 -8.34
N ARG A 282 6.53 15.62 -9.45
CA ARG A 282 7.63 16.51 -9.82
C ARG A 282 7.83 17.58 -8.73
N PRO A 283 9.08 18.01 -8.43
CA PRO A 283 9.32 19.08 -7.47
C PRO A 283 8.43 20.30 -7.71
N GLY A 284 7.77 20.74 -6.63
CA GLY A 284 6.84 21.87 -6.67
C GLY A 284 5.39 21.52 -7.04
N MET A 285 5.09 20.28 -7.44
CA MET A 285 3.71 19.82 -7.70
C MET A 285 2.97 19.43 -6.40
N PRO A 286 1.63 19.27 -6.45
CA PRO A 286 0.83 19.06 -5.23
C PRO A 286 1.26 17.86 -4.38
N GLY A 287 1.57 16.72 -5.00
CA GLY A 287 2.02 15.53 -4.29
C GLY A 287 3.39 15.71 -3.65
N HIS A 288 4.32 16.36 -4.36
CA HIS A 288 5.61 16.75 -3.77
C HIS A 288 5.42 17.64 -2.54
N ARG A 289 4.62 18.71 -2.63
CA ARG A 289 4.35 19.64 -1.51
C ARG A 289 3.72 18.95 -0.31
N LEU A 290 2.78 18.03 -0.54
CA LEU A 290 2.12 17.27 0.53
C LEU A 290 3.15 16.42 1.29
N LEU A 291 3.98 15.67 0.56
CA LEU A 291 4.95 14.73 1.14
C LEU A 291 6.09 15.46 1.86
N THR A 292 6.69 16.47 1.24
CA THR A 292 7.77 17.26 1.89
C THR A 292 7.25 18.09 3.05
N GLY A 293 5.95 18.39 3.06
CA GLY A 293 5.32 19.11 4.16
C GLY A 293 5.14 18.30 5.44
N LEU A 294 5.46 16.99 5.45
CA LEU A 294 5.45 16.16 6.67
C LEU A 294 6.73 16.33 7.51
N THR A 295 7.83 16.70 6.87
CA THR A 295 9.14 16.90 7.51
C THR A 295 9.48 18.38 7.60
N SER A 296 10.20 18.77 8.65
CA SER A 296 10.69 20.14 8.85
C SER A 296 11.69 20.58 7.77
N ASP A 297 12.20 19.64 6.97
CA ASP A 297 13.12 19.92 5.86
C ASP A 297 12.42 20.53 4.63
N GLY A 298 11.07 20.59 4.62
CA GLY A 298 10.27 21.22 3.56
C GLY A 298 10.39 22.74 3.46
N ALA A 299 11.07 23.40 4.41
CA ALA A 299 11.32 24.83 4.38
C ALA A 299 12.64 25.15 3.65
N GLY A 300 12.75 24.83 2.36
CA GLY A 300 13.57 25.57 1.37
C GLY A 300 15.02 25.96 1.72
N ARG A 301 15.62 25.40 2.77
CA ARG A 301 17.02 25.58 3.08
C ARG A 301 17.72 24.43 2.39
N SER A 302 18.23 24.72 1.20
CA SER A 302 19.39 24.02 0.69
C SER A 302 20.30 23.78 1.88
N ILE A 303 20.45 22.53 2.30
CA ILE A 303 21.54 22.15 3.17
C ILE A 303 22.76 22.36 2.27
N CYS A 304 23.27 23.58 2.27
CA CYS A 304 24.62 23.89 1.88
C CYS A 304 25.45 23.08 2.88
N ILE A 305 25.82 21.87 2.46
CA ILE A 305 26.81 21.06 3.14
C ILE A 305 28.03 21.98 3.18
N GLN A 306 28.26 22.63 4.32
CA GLN A 306 29.50 23.33 4.51
C GLN A 306 30.59 22.27 4.39
N PRO A 307 31.57 22.42 3.49
CA PRO A 307 32.70 21.51 3.46
C PRO A 307 33.34 21.58 4.83
N VAL A 308 33.44 20.42 5.48
CA VAL A 308 34.20 20.22 6.71
C VAL A 308 35.58 20.82 6.46
N ARG A 309 35.85 21.99 7.04
CA ARG A 309 37.21 22.51 7.11
C ARG A 309 37.98 21.50 7.96
N LEU A 310 38.79 20.68 7.30
CA LEU A 310 39.93 20.03 7.92
C LEU A 310 40.80 21.14 8.50
N GLN A 311 40.61 21.44 9.79
CA GLN A 311 41.63 22.14 10.56
C GLN A 311 42.75 21.13 10.77
N ALA A 312 43.75 21.20 9.91
CA ALA A 312 45.04 20.60 10.17
C ALA A 312 45.65 21.32 11.38
N ALA A 313 45.97 20.55 12.41
CA ALA A 313 46.94 20.89 13.44
C ALA A 313 48.28 20.26 13.06
#